data_AF-A0A219AFY7-F1
#
_entry.id   AF-A0A219AFY7-F1
#
_cell.length_a   1.000
_cell.length_b   1.000
_cell.length_c   1.000
_cell.angle_alpha   90.00
_cell.angle_beta   90.00
_cell.angle_gamma   90.00
#
_symmetry.space_group_name_H-M   'P 1'
#
loop_
_entity.id
_entity.type
_entity.pdbx_description
1 polymer ?
#
loop_
_entity_poly.entity_id
_entity_poly.type
_entity_poly.pdbx_seq_one_letter_code
_entity_poly.pdbx_strand_id
1 'polypeptide(L)'
;MEINRLYLTGALLVIYFIIIILLIIRRKHLGPHIWYFIISMIFVFLSELFATIGKIMYGEQYNSTPFMSGGVIICSLSTVLIYYYKILEKRRSKNIQLGIVCLNFLNIILSVIFIDDFFLFLPYITYFITIFLLLLSITLFFFETFNSEKIFNIITYYPFWISISLIVIYLGVLPLIIMSKNAIQLSISKNIFLILLYSVNFTGYTIMLAGIFFSRKEILIMDNH
;
A
#
# COMPACT_ATOMS: atom_id res chain seq x y z
N MET A 1 -4.77 10.30 -29.52
CA MET A 1 -5.63 9.30 -28.84
C MET A 1 -5.44 9.51 -27.34
N GLU A 2 -6.49 9.88 -26.61
CA GLU A 2 -6.43 9.90 -25.13
C GLU A 2 -6.60 8.48 -24.58
N ILE A 3 -5.88 8.18 -23.50
CA ILE A 3 -6.05 6.92 -22.78
C ILE A 3 -7.28 7.03 -21.88
N ASN A 4 -8.32 6.24 -22.16
CA ASN A 4 -9.49 6.18 -21.29
C ASN A 4 -9.12 5.56 -19.93
N ARG A 5 -8.94 6.44 -18.95
CA ARG A 5 -8.60 6.14 -17.55
C ARG A 5 -9.52 5.09 -16.92
N LEU A 6 -10.80 5.07 -17.32
CA LEU A 6 -11.83 4.26 -16.71
C LEU A 6 -11.62 2.76 -16.95
N TYR A 7 -11.12 2.36 -18.13
CA TYR A 7 -10.74 0.96 -18.40
C TYR A 7 -9.54 0.52 -17.55
N LEU A 8 -8.55 1.40 -17.35
CA LEU A 8 -7.34 1.07 -16.57
C LEU A 8 -7.63 0.96 -15.07
N THR A 9 -8.44 1.86 -14.49
CA THR A 9 -8.91 1.68 -13.10
C THR A 9 -9.86 0.48 -12.97
N GLY A 10 -10.75 0.23 -13.95
CA GLY A 10 -11.59 -0.97 -13.96
C GLY A 10 -10.78 -2.27 -13.91
N ALA A 11 -9.71 -2.37 -14.71
CA ALA A 11 -8.79 -3.50 -14.69
C ALA A 11 -8.03 -3.63 -13.34
N LEU A 12 -7.58 -2.53 -12.73
CA LEU A 12 -7.01 -2.57 -11.38
C LEU A 12 -8.03 -3.04 -10.33
N LEU A 13 -9.28 -2.56 -10.36
CA LEU A 13 -10.33 -2.99 -9.44
C LEU A 13 -10.61 -4.50 -9.51
N VAL A 14 -10.61 -5.08 -10.71
CA VAL A 14 -10.72 -6.54 -10.90
C VAL A 14 -9.52 -7.27 -10.27
N ILE A 15 -8.29 -6.78 -10.47
CA ILE A 15 -7.09 -7.35 -9.84
C ILE A 15 -7.15 -7.25 -8.31
N TYR A 16 -7.58 -6.11 -7.76
CA TYR A 16 -7.71 -5.91 -6.31
C TYR A 16 -8.73 -6.89 -5.72
N PHE A 17 -9.87 -7.07 -6.38
CA PHE A 17 -10.93 -8.00 -5.96
C PHE A 17 -10.44 -9.45 -5.97
N ILE A 18 -9.72 -9.86 -7.03
CA ILE A 18 -9.07 -11.19 -7.12
C ILE A 18 -8.06 -11.37 -5.97
N ILE A 19 -7.20 -10.38 -5.73
CA ILE A 19 -6.21 -10.41 -4.63
C ILE A 19 -6.92 -10.55 -3.28
N ILE A 20 -7.96 -9.76 -2.99
CA ILE A 20 -8.71 -9.81 -1.73
C ILE A 20 -9.35 -11.20 -1.53
N ILE A 21 -9.96 -11.77 -2.57
CA ILE A 21 -10.53 -13.13 -2.52
C ILE A 21 -9.43 -14.18 -2.24
N LEU A 22 -8.33 -14.14 -2.99
CA LEU A 22 -7.23 -15.10 -2.81
C LEU A 22 -6.55 -14.96 -1.43
N LEU A 23 -6.41 -13.75 -0.90
CA LEU A 23 -5.96 -13.50 0.46
C LEU A 23 -6.92 -14.14 1.49
N ILE A 24 -8.23 -13.92 1.37
CA ILE A 24 -9.23 -14.42 2.31
C ILE A 24 -9.30 -15.96 2.27
N ILE A 25 -9.19 -16.57 1.08
CA ILE A 25 -9.14 -18.03 0.91
C ILE A 25 -7.84 -18.60 1.48
N ARG A 26 -6.68 -18.12 1.01
CA ARG A 26 -5.37 -18.69 1.39
C ARG A 26 -4.87 -18.24 2.76
N ARG A 27 -5.56 -17.37 3.50
CA ARG A 27 -5.13 -16.77 4.78
C ARG A 27 -4.41 -17.71 5.76
N LYS A 28 -4.85 -18.98 5.89
CA LYS A 28 -4.24 -20.00 6.75
C LYS A 28 -2.79 -20.39 6.36
N HIS A 29 -2.35 -20.00 5.17
CA HIS A 29 -1.03 -20.27 4.58
C HIS A 29 -0.18 -19.00 4.37
N LEU A 30 -0.70 -17.81 4.69
CA LEU A 30 -0.04 -16.52 4.44
C LEU A 30 0.57 -15.88 5.71
N GLY A 31 0.66 -16.67 6.79
CA GLY A 31 1.20 -16.26 8.09
C GLY A 31 0.15 -15.73 9.07
N PRO A 32 0.50 -15.61 10.37
CA PRO A 32 -0.34 -14.96 11.36
C PRO A 32 -0.55 -13.48 11.04
N HIS A 33 -1.61 -12.89 11.60
CA HIS A 33 -1.92 -11.45 11.49
C HIS A 33 -2.16 -10.89 10.07
N ILE A 34 -2.22 -11.73 9.02
CA ILE A 34 -2.51 -11.32 7.64
C ILE A 34 -3.81 -10.53 7.46
N TRP A 35 -4.77 -10.67 8.39
CA TRP A 35 -6.00 -9.89 8.43
C TRP A 35 -5.80 -8.37 8.41
N TYR A 36 -4.75 -7.82 9.03
CA TYR A 36 -4.47 -6.38 8.95
C TYR A 36 -4.18 -5.96 7.50
N PHE A 37 -3.40 -6.76 6.77
CA PHE A 37 -3.12 -6.51 5.36
C PHE A 37 -4.38 -6.65 4.47
N ILE A 38 -5.25 -7.62 4.78
CA ILE A 38 -6.56 -7.78 4.12
C ILE A 38 -7.43 -6.52 4.30
N ILE A 39 -7.50 -5.99 5.53
CA ILE A 39 -8.24 -4.76 5.83
C ILE A 39 -7.66 -3.56 5.06
N SER A 40 -6.33 -3.44 4.98
CA SER A 40 -5.68 -2.42 4.14
C SER A 40 -6.06 -2.54 2.65
N MET A 41 -6.04 -3.76 2.09
CA MET A 41 -6.45 -3.99 0.70
C MET A 41 -7.93 -3.65 0.46
N ILE A 42 -8.81 -3.93 1.42
CA ILE A 42 -10.23 -3.55 1.35
C ILE A 42 -10.38 -2.02 1.35
N PHE A 43 -9.63 -1.28 2.17
CA PHE A 43 -9.64 0.19 2.12
C PHE A 43 -9.20 0.73 0.75
N VAL A 44 -8.10 0.20 0.18
CA VAL A 44 -7.63 0.60 -1.16
C VAL A 44 -8.69 0.30 -2.24
N PHE A 45 -9.30 -0.88 -2.19
CA PHE A 45 -10.37 -1.25 -3.13
C PHE A 45 -11.59 -0.34 -3.02
N LEU A 46 -12.06 -0.05 -1.80
CA LEU A 46 -13.21 0.85 -1.59
C LEU A 46 -12.91 2.28 -2.06
N SER A 47 -11.70 2.81 -1.78
CA SER A 47 -11.24 4.12 -2.26
C SER A 47 -11.35 4.24 -3.78
N GLU A 48 -10.74 3.33 -4.53
CA GLU A 48 -10.78 3.35 -5.99
C GLU A 48 -12.18 3.03 -6.56
N LEU A 49 -12.95 2.16 -5.90
CA LEU A 49 -14.31 1.82 -6.32
C LEU A 49 -15.24 3.03 -6.22
N PHE A 50 -15.27 3.73 -5.09
CA PHE A 50 -16.08 4.94 -4.92
C PHE A 50 -15.58 6.07 -5.84
N ALA A 51 -14.27 6.26 -5.99
CA ALA A 51 -13.70 7.26 -6.92
C ALA A 51 -14.00 6.95 -8.40
N THR A 52 -14.27 5.69 -8.75
CA THR A 52 -14.71 5.27 -10.10
C THR A 52 -16.21 5.45 -10.29
N ILE A 53 -17.03 4.99 -9.34
CA ILE A 53 -18.49 5.15 -9.37
C ILE A 53 -18.87 6.63 -9.43
N GLY A 54 -18.22 7.49 -8.65
CA GLY A 54 -18.46 8.94 -8.68
C GLY A 54 -18.22 9.56 -10.06
N LYS A 55 -17.17 9.14 -10.78
CA LYS A 55 -16.90 9.61 -12.15
C LYS A 55 -17.88 9.08 -13.19
N ILE A 56 -18.41 7.88 -13.00
CA ILE A 56 -19.48 7.34 -13.85
C ILE A 56 -20.78 8.15 -13.64
N MET A 57 -21.12 8.47 -12.39
CA MET A 57 -22.38 9.13 -12.03
C MET A 57 -22.38 10.65 -12.26
N TYR A 58 -21.23 11.32 -12.09
CA TYR A 58 -21.11 12.78 -12.11
C TYR A 58 -20.09 13.31 -13.14
N GLY A 59 -19.56 12.44 -14.01
CA GLY A 59 -18.70 12.79 -15.16
C GLY A 59 -17.23 13.12 -14.81
N GLU A 60 -16.45 13.56 -15.81
CA GLU A 60 -15.06 14.03 -15.62
C GLU A 60 -14.96 15.28 -14.72
N GLN A 61 -16.04 16.06 -14.59
CA GLN A 61 -16.14 17.15 -13.61
C GLN A 61 -16.30 16.66 -12.16
N TYR A 62 -16.54 15.37 -11.94
CA TYR A 62 -16.29 14.73 -10.64
C TYR A 62 -14.79 14.64 -10.38
N ASN A 63 -14.22 15.79 -10.04
CA ASN A 63 -13.00 15.85 -9.28
C ASN A 63 -13.24 15.00 -8.03
N SER A 64 -12.58 13.84 -7.94
CA SER A 64 -12.81 12.83 -6.91
C SER A 64 -12.13 13.22 -5.60
N THR A 65 -12.53 14.39 -5.15
CA THR A 65 -12.42 14.92 -3.81
C THR A 65 -13.22 14.00 -2.85
N PRO A 66 -12.98 14.08 -1.54
CA PRO A 66 -11.62 14.07 -1.00
C PRO A 66 -11.45 13.14 0.22
N PHE A 67 -12.53 13.05 1.00
CA PHE A 67 -12.72 12.20 2.16
C PHE A 67 -12.57 10.70 1.84
N MET A 68 -13.07 10.29 0.67
CA MET A 68 -13.09 8.88 0.22
C MET A 68 -11.75 8.37 -0.32
N SER A 69 -10.84 9.26 -0.72
CA SER A 69 -9.53 8.89 -1.24
C SER A 69 -8.43 9.17 -0.21
N GLY A 70 -8.28 10.42 0.24
CA GLY A 70 -7.18 10.82 1.12
C GLY A 70 -7.21 10.11 2.48
N GLY A 71 -8.32 10.24 3.21
CA GLY A 71 -8.47 9.60 4.52
C GLY A 71 -8.39 8.07 4.46
N VAL A 72 -8.97 7.46 3.41
CA VAL A 72 -8.99 6.00 3.24
C VAL A 72 -7.60 5.44 2.88
N ILE A 73 -6.81 6.16 2.08
CA ILE A 73 -5.41 5.81 1.78
C ILE A 73 -4.51 5.97 3.03
N ILE A 74 -4.75 6.99 3.86
CA ILE A 74 -4.05 7.15 5.15
C ILE A 74 -4.41 6.00 6.11
N CYS A 75 -5.68 5.60 6.16
CA CYS A 75 -6.14 4.45 6.95
C CYS A 75 -5.55 3.12 6.46
N SER A 76 -5.46 2.89 5.14
CA SER A 76 -4.85 1.68 4.59
C SER A 76 -3.36 1.60 4.95
N LEU A 77 -2.59 2.66 4.67
CA LEU A 77 -1.17 2.75 5.01
C LEU A 77 -0.91 2.58 6.52
N SER A 78 -1.71 3.23 7.38
CA SER A 78 -1.61 3.06 8.83
C SER A 78 -1.87 1.62 9.27
N THR A 79 -2.79 0.92 8.59
CA THR A 79 -3.06 -0.50 8.82
C THR A 79 -1.89 -1.39 8.37
N VAL A 80 -1.15 -1.02 7.31
CA VAL A 80 0.08 -1.71 6.90
C VAL A 80 1.21 -1.51 7.91
N LEU A 81 1.36 -0.33 8.52
CA LEU A 81 2.34 -0.11 9.60
C LEU A 81 2.03 -0.97 10.83
N ILE A 82 0.75 -1.15 11.17
CA ILE A 82 0.29 -2.05 12.23
C ILE A 82 0.53 -3.52 11.85
N TYR A 83 0.35 -3.90 10.58
CA TYR A 83 0.71 -5.23 10.08
C TYR A 83 2.21 -5.52 10.29
N TYR A 84 3.11 -4.61 9.90
CA TYR A 84 4.55 -4.75 10.16
C TYR A 84 4.90 -4.86 11.66
N TYR A 85 4.22 -4.11 12.53
CA TYR A 85 4.38 -4.26 13.99
C TYR A 85 4.03 -5.66 14.50
N LYS A 86 3.06 -6.33 13.87
CA LYS A 86 2.55 -7.64 14.29
C LYS A 86 3.36 -8.83 13.75
N ILE A 87 4.02 -8.70 12.59
CA ILE A 87 4.81 -9.79 11.98
C ILE A 87 6.30 -9.78 12.35
N LEU A 88 6.83 -8.67 12.88
CA LEU A 88 8.12 -8.67 13.56
C LEU A 88 8.05 -9.61 14.78
N GLU A 89 9.19 -10.14 15.21
CA GLU A 89 9.32 -11.05 16.34
C GLU A 89 10.20 -10.44 17.42
N LYS A 90 11.40 -9.95 17.07
CA LYS A 90 12.40 -9.45 18.01
C LYS A 90 11.91 -8.17 18.71
N ARG A 91 12.01 -8.16 20.05
CA ARG A 91 11.52 -7.07 20.91
C ARG A 91 12.11 -5.69 20.57
N ARG A 92 13.38 -5.62 20.15
CA ARG A 92 14.03 -4.37 19.72
C ARG A 92 13.35 -3.77 18.49
N SER A 93 13.13 -4.58 17.45
CA SER A 93 12.45 -4.16 16.22
C SER A 93 11.00 -3.78 16.47
N LYS A 94 10.28 -4.54 17.33
CA LYS A 94 8.92 -4.16 17.76
C LYS A 94 8.86 -2.78 18.39
N ASN A 95 9.82 -2.43 19.25
CA ASN A 95 9.88 -1.10 19.86
C ASN A 95 10.14 -0.01 18.82
N ILE A 96 11.05 -0.23 17.86
CA ILE A 96 11.33 0.73 16.77
C ILE A 96 10.10 0.90 15.88
N GLN A 97 9.45 -0.20 15.50
CA GLN A 97 8.24 -0.19 14.67
C GLN A 97 7.04 0.43 15.39
N LEU A 98 6.92 0.26 16.71
CA LEU A 98 5.93 0.98 17.52
C LEU A 98 6.20 2.49 17.50
N GLY A 99 7.48 2.90 17.56
CA GLY A 99 7.90 4.29 17.34
C GLY A 99 7.47 4.82 15.97
N ILE A 100 7.69 4.05 14.89
CA ILE A 100 7.27 4.40 13.53
C ILE A 100 5.73 4.55 13.44
N VAL A 101 4.97 3.63 14.06
CA VAL A 101 3.49 3.71 14.14
C VAL A 101 3.04 4.97 14.89
N CYS A 102 3.64 5.27 16.06
CA CYS A 102 3.32 6.46 16.84
C CYS A 102 3.68 7.76 16.08
N LEU A 103 4.82 7.81 15.38
CA LEU A 103 5.21 8.93 14.53
C LEU A 103 4.23 9.15 13.37
N ASN A 104 3.71 8.07 12.77
CA ASN A 104 2.67 8.17 11.75
C ASN A 104 1.36 8.72 12.30
N PHE A 105 0.90 8.26 13.47
CA PHE A 105 -0.29 8.83 14.11
C PHE A 105 -0.08 10.30 14.51
N LEU A 106 1.10 10.68 15.00
CA LEU A 106 1.43 12.07 15.30
C LEU A 106 1.42 12.94 14.02
N ASN A 107 2.03 12.47 12.92
CA ASN A 107 1.98 13.10 11.60
C ASN A 107 0.54 13.35 11.14
N ILE A 108 -0.34 12.36 11.28
CA ILE A 108 -1.77 12.48 10.94
C ILE A 108 -2.47 13.50 11.85
N ILE A 109 -2.30 13.41 13.17
CA ILE A 109 -2.95 14.31 14.14
C ILE A 109 -2.51 15.77 13.92
N LEU A 110 -1.21 16.03 13.75
CA LEU A 110 -0.70 17.36 13.42
C LEU A 110 -1.30 17.88 12.11
N SER A 111 -1.40 17.02 11.10
CA SER A 111 -1.98 17.39 9.81
C SER A 111 -3.48 17.68 9.89
N VAL A 112 -4.23 16.99 10.74
CA VAL A 112 -5.66 17.30 11.02
C VAL A 112 -5.83 18.62 11.76
N ILE A 113 -4.85 19.03 12.59
CA ILE A 113 -4.90 20.27 13.39
C ILE A 113 -4.45 21.50 12.58
N PHE A 114 -3.44 21.35 11.71
CA PHE A 114 -2.79 22.47 11.01
C PHE A 114 -3.15 22.60 9.53
N ILE A 115 -4.07 21.79 9.01
CA ILE A 115 -4.54 21.86 7.63
C ILE A 115 -6.06 21.83 7.68
N ASP A 116 -6.70 23.01 7.58
CA ASP A 116 -8.17 23.16 7.59
C ASP A 116 -8.83 22.20 6.60
N ASP A 117 -8.14 22.03 5.47
CA ASP A 117 -8.52 21.18 4.34
C ASP A 117 -7.93 19.75 4.38
N PHE A 118 -7.58 19.21 5.55
CA PHE A 118 -7.00 17.85 5.69
C PHE A 118 -7.84 16.76 5.01
N PHE A 119 -9.15 16.94 4.97
CA PHE A 119 -10.09 16.02 4.34
C PHE A 119 -10.50 16.45 2.91
N LEU A 120 -9.93 17.54 2.34
CA LEU A 120 -10.34 18.47 1.21
C LEU A 120 -9.22 18.82 -0.07
N PHE A 121 -8.24 17.98 0.56
CA PHE A 121 -7.30 16.99 -0.06
C PHE A 121 -6.38 16.19 0.86
N LEU A 122 -5.97 15.01 0.39
CA LEU A 122 -4.82 14.23 0.89
C LEU A 122 -3.58 15.14 0.95
N PRO A 123 -3.08 15.53 2.14
CA PRO A 123 -2.01 16.51 2.19
C PRO A 123 -0.70 15.87 1.78
N TYR A 124 -0.03 16.46 0.78
CA TYR A 124 1.17 15.89 0.17
C TYR A 124 2.27 15.59 1.20
N ILE A 125 2.48 16.48 2.17
CA ILE A 125 3.50 16.32 3.22
C ILE A 125 3.16 15.12 4.12
N THR A 126 1.92 15.03 4.60
CA THR A 126 1.45 13.90 5.42
C THR A 126 1.64 12.57 4.71
N TYR A 127 1.24 12.51 3.43
CA TYR A 127 1.32 11.30 2.61
C TYR A 127 2.76 10.90 2.31
N PHE A 128 3.63 11.86 1.98
CA PHE A 128 5.06 11.64 1.80
C PHE A 128 5.72 11.09 3.07
N ILE A 129 5.41 11.66 4.24
CA ILE A 129 5.92 11.19 5.54
C ILE A 129 5.41 9.77 5.83
N THR A 130 4.13 9.47 5.63
CA THR A 130 3.58 8.12 5.82
C THR A 130 4.22 7.09 4.88
N ILE A 131 4.50 7.44 3.62
CA ILE A 131 5.24 6.56 2.70
C ILE A 131 6.68 6.34 3.18
N PHE A 132 7.37 7.40 3.61
CA PHE A 132 8.74 7.29 4.14
C PHE A 132 8.79 6.38 5.39
N LEU A 133 7.82 6.54 6.30
CA LEU A 133 7.67 5.67 7.48
C LEU A 133 7.36 4.22 7.08
N LEU A 134 6.56 3.98 6.04
CA LEU A 134 6.33 2.63 5.50
C LEU A 134 7.61 2.02 4.94
N LEU A 135 8.42 2.77 4.20
CA LEU A 135 9.70 2.28 3.66
C LEU A 135 10.71 1.97 4.78
N LEU A 136 10.69 2.73 5.89
CA LEU A 136 11.44 2.38 7.11
C LEU A 136 10.92 1.09 7.76
N SER A 137 9.60 0.89 7.87
CA SER A 137 9.02 -0.36 8.37
C SER A 137 9.42 -1.57 7.53
N ILE A 138 9.40 -1.43 6.21
CA ILE A 138 9.82 -2.47 5.27
C ILE A 138 11.33 -2.75 5.42
N THR A 139 12.15 -1.71 5.54
CA THR A 139 13.61 -1.85 5.76
C THR A 139 13.92 -2.58 7.07
N LEU A 140 13.20 -2.25 8.15
CA LEU A 140 13.31 -2.91 9.45
C LEU A 140 12.86 -4.39 9.39
N PHE A 141 11.78 -4.68 8.67
CA PHE A 141 11.33 -6.04 8.40
C PHE A 141 12.36 -6.86 7.62
N PHE A 142 12.98 -6.29 6.58
CA PHE A 142 14.07 -6.94 5.85
C PHE A 142 15.30 -7.17 6.73
N PHE A 143 15.71 -6.17 7.50
CA PHE A 143 16.83 -6.30 8.44
C PHE A 143 16.59 -7.41 9.48
N GLU A 144 15.36 -7.58 9.97
CA GLU A 144 15.03 -8.69 10.87
C GLU A 144 15.04 -10.04 10.16
N THR A 145 14.40 -10.12 8.99
CA THR A 145 14.18 -11.36 8.21
C THR A 145 15.49 -11.93 7.68
N PHE A 146 16.38 -11.10 7.13
CA PHE A 146 17.70 -11.54 6.66
C PHE A 146 18.62 -11.98 7.81
N ASN A 147 18.44 -11.42 9.01
CA ASN A 147 19.12 -11.85 10.23
C ASN A 147 18.31 -12.93 10.98
N SER A 148 17.66 -13.86 10.26
CA SER A 148 16.87 -14.97 10.82
C SER A 148 16.79 -16.13 9.85
N GLU A 149 16.43 -17.32 10.34
CA GLU A 149 16.27 -18.55 9.53
C GLU A 149 15.22 -18.42 8.40
N LYS A 150 14.30 -17.45 8.50
CA LYS A 150 13.31 -17.15 7.44
C LYS A 150 13.96 -16.78 6.11
N ILE A 151 15.24 -16.36 6.10
CA ILE A 151 16.00 -16.13 4.86
C ILE A 151 16.02 -17.36 3.93
N PHE A 152 16.10 -18.58 4.49
CA PHE A 152 16.17 -19.82 3.71
C PHE A 152 14.86 -20.14 2.98
N ASN A 153 13.72 -19.71 3.53
CA ASN A 153 12.38 -19.98 2.99
C ASN A 153 11.68 -18.71 2.45
N ILE A 154 12.43 -17.63 2.23
CA ILE A 154 11.91 -16.28 1.98
C ILE A 154 10.94 -16.18 0.78
N ILE A 155 11.16 -17.00 -0.26
CA ILE A 155 10.28 -17.10 -1.44
C ILE A 155 8.87 -17.64 -1.08
N THR A 156 8.75 -18.41 0.00
CA THR A 156 7.47 -18.94 0.50
C THR A 156 6.81 -18.10 1.60
N TYR A 157 7.51 -17.08 2.11
CA TYR A 157 7.07 -16.22 3.22
C TYR A 157 6.31 -15.00 2.71
N TYR A 158 4.97 -15.02 2.73
CA TYR A 158 4.15 -13.98 2.10
C TYR A 158 4.47 -12.51 2.46
N PRO A 159 4.88 -12.16 3.70
CA PRO A 159 5.26 -10.78 4.02
C PRO A 159 6.43 -10.22 3.19
N PHE A 160 7.30 -11.08 2.63
CA PHE A 160 8.34 -10.70 1.66
C PHE A 160 7.73 -10.14 0.37
N TRP A 161 6.74 -10.84 -0.19
CA TRP A 161 6.05 -10.44 -1.42
C TRP A 161 5.22 -9.16 -1.23
N ILE A 162 4.57 -9.00 -0.07
CA ILE A 162 3.95 -7.73 0.33
C ILE A 162 5.00 -6.62 0.34
N SER A 163 6.16 -6.85 0.95
CA SER A 163 7.23 -5.85 1.06
C SER A 163 7.76 -5.41 -0.30
N ILE A 164 8.01 -6.34 -1.24
CA ILE A 164 8.44 -5.99 -2.60
C ILE A 164 7.34 -5.25 -3.37
N SER A 165 6.09 -5.71 -3.29
CA SER A 165 4.95 -5.03 -3.93
C SER A 165 4.82 -3.57 -3.46
N LEU A 166 4.90 -3.34 -2.15
CA LEU A 166 4.81 -2.00 -1.56
C LEU A 166 6.01 -1.13 -1.94
N ILE A 167 7.24 -1.68 -1.99
CA ILE A 167 8.41 -0.97 -2.51
C ILE A 167 8.17 -0.52 -3.95
N VAL A 168 7.75 -1.44 -4.84
CA VAL A 168 7.52 -1.12 -6.26
C VAL A 168 6.43 -0.06 -6.43
N ILE A 169 5.30 -0.21 -5.74
CA ILE A 169 4.20 0.77 -5.79
C ILE A 169 4.69 2.13 -5.29
N TYR A 170 5.22 2.23 -4.07
CA TYR A 170 5.45 3.52 -3.44
C TYR A 170 6.74 4.21 -3.89
N LEU A 171 7.82 3.49 -4.24
CA LEU A 171 8.98 4.11 -4.89
C LEU A 171 8.68 4.52 -6.34
N GLY A 172 7.79 3.82 -7.05
CA GLY A 172 7.35 4.23 -8.40
C GLY A 172 6.38 5.41 -8.37
N VAL A 173 5.49 5.46 -7.36
CA VAL A 173 4.50 6.53 -7.20
C VAL A 173 5.10 7.83 -6.64
N LEU A 174 6.11 7.78 -5.76
CA LEU A 174 6.72 8.99 -5.17
C LEU A 174 7.23 10.00 -6.22
N PRO A 175 8.08 9.63 -7.21
CA PRO A 175 8.49 10.52 -8.29
C PRO A 175 7.30 11.05 -9.10
N LEU A 176 6.28 10.23 -9.35
CA LEU A 176 5.10 10.62 -10.11
C LEU A 176 4.31 11.72 -9.40
N ILE A 177 4.17 11.69 -8.07
CA ILE A 177 3.48 12.77 -7.35
C ILE A 177 4.29 14.08 -7.47
N ILE A 178 5.62 14.02 -7.31
CA ILE A 178 6.50 15.18 -7.50
C ILE A 178 6.38 15.75 -8.92
N MET A 179 6.40 14.87 -9.94
CA MET A 179 6.20 15.23 -11.34
C MET A 179 4.81 15.83 -11.59
N SER A 180 3.75 15.34 -10.94
CA SER A 180 2.39 15.89 -11.07
C SER A 180 2.27 17.30 -10.50
N LYS A 181 2.93 17.59 -9.36
CA LYS A 181 2.99 18.94 -8.78
C LYS A 181 3.70 19.93 -9.69
N ASN A 182 4.75 19.46 -10.37
CA ASN A 182 5.58 20.27 -11.27
C ASN A 182 5.16 20.15 -12.75
N ALA A 183 4.02 19.51 -13.07
CA ALA A 183 3.66 19.14 -14.44
C ALA A 183 3.53 20.35 -15.39
N ILE A 184 3.10 21.50 -14.86
CA ILE A 184 3.01 22.78 -15.59
C ILE A 184 4.40 23.26 -16.06
N GLN A 185 5.45 23.01 -15.27
CA GLN A 185 6.83 23.38 -15.59
C GLN A 185 7.53 22.32 -16.45
N LEU A 186 7.14 21.05 -16.32
CA LEU A 186 7.79 19.90 -16.96
C LEU A 186 7.16 19.49 -18.32
N SER A 187 6.07 20.14 -18.74
CA SER A 187 5.32 19.89 -19.99
C SER A 187 4.96 18.42 -20.29
N ILE A 188 4.88 17.59 -19.23
CA ILE A 188 4.61 16.15 -19.31
C ILE A 188 3.21 15.89 -19.88
N SER A 189 3.10 15.05 -20.91
CA SER A 189 1.80 14.67 -21.44
C SER A 189 0.99 13.83 -20.44
N LYS A 190 -0.31 14.16 -20.30
CA LYS A 190 -1.30 13.43 -19.50
C LYS A 190 -1.24 11.91 -19.72
N ASN A 191 -1.07 11.48 -20.97
CA ASN A 191 -0.92 10.07 -21.33
C ASN A 191 0.33 9.41 -20.72
N ILE A 192 1.52 10.03 -20.80
CA ILE A 192 2.75 9.45 -20.23
C ILE A 192 2.63 9.31 -18.72
N PHE A 193 2.11 10.33 -18.03
CA PHE A 193 1.88 10.27 -16.59
C PHE A 193 0.93 9.11 -16.21
N LEU A 194 -0.18 8.95 -16.94
CA LEU A 194 -1.12 7.84 -16.71
C LEU A 194 -0.47 6.47 -16.99
N ILE A 195 0.26 6.30 -18.10
CA ILE A 195 0.95 5.05 -18.41
C ILE A 195 1.87 4.65 -17.25
N LEU A 196 2.75 5.55 -16.80
CA LEU A 196 3.68 5.27 -15.70
C LEU A 196 2.94 4.91 -14.41
N LEU A 197 1.92 5.69 -14.04
CA LEU A 197 1.12 5.45 -12.83
C LEU A 197 0.45 4.08 -12.85
N TYR A 198 -0.22 3.71 -13.95
CA TYR A 198 -0.86 2.41 -14.06
C TYR A 198 0.17 1.27 -14.15
N SER A 199 1.27 1.42 -14.90
CA SER A 199 2.32 0.39 -15.01
C SER A 199 2.97 0.07 -13.66
N VAL A 200 3.28 1.08 -12.84
CA VAL A 200 3.80 0.89 -11.47
C VAL A 200 2.82 0.09 -10.62
N ASN A 201 1.54 0.46 -10.64
CA ASN A 201 0.50 -0.24 -9.88
C ASN A 201 0.34 -1.69 -10.39
N PHE A 202 0.08 -1.91 -11.68
CA PHE A 202 -0.05 -3.25 -12.27
C PHE A 202 1.15 -4.16 -11.92
N THR A 203 2.38 -3.62 -11.96
CA THR A 203 3.58 -4.38 -11.59
C THR A 203 3.55 -4.82 -10.12
N GLY A 204 3.31 -3.89 -9.18
CA GLY A 204 3.24 -4.21 -7.76
C GLY A 204 2.12 -5.19 -7.40
N TYR A 205 0.90 -4.94 -7.88
CA TYR A 205 -0.24 -5.84 -7.66
C TYR A 205 -0.03 -7.22 -8.29
N THR A 206 0.70 -7.33 -9.42
CA THR A 206 1.10 -8.62 -10.00
C THR A 206 2.12 -9.35 -9.14
N ILE A 207 3.14 -8.64 -8.60
CA ILE A 207 4.11 -9.22 -7.65
C ILE A 207 3.40 -9.76 -6.40
N MET A 208 2.43 -9.00 -5.88
CA MET A 208 1.62 -9.42 -4.74
C MET A 208 0.77 -10.66 -5.05
N LEU A 209 0.07 -10.66 -6.19
CA LEU A 209 -0.74 -11.80 -6.64
C LEU A 209 0.12 -13.05 -6.83
N ALA A 210 1.28 -12.94 -7.49
CA ALA A 210 2.25 -14.02 -7.64
C ALA A 210 2.74 -14.54 -6.27
N GLY A 211 2.99 -13.63 -5.33
CA GLY A 211 3.34 -13.96 -3.95
C GLY A 211 2.29 -14.81 -3.25
N ILE A 212 0.99 -14.57 -3.48
CA ILE A 212 -0.09 -15.41 -2.91
C ILE A 212 0.01 -16.85 -3.43
N PHE A 213 0.49 -17.08 -4.66
CA PHE A 213 0.68 -18.42 -5.22
C PHE A 213 1.96 -19.10 -4.69
N PHE A 214 3.10 -18.41 -4.73
CA PHE A 214 4.38 -18.95 -4.23
C PHE A 214 4.38 -19.22 -2.72
N SER A 215 3.60 -18.46 -1.95
CA SER A 215 3.55 -18.61 -0.50
C SER A 215 2.98 -19.97 -0.08
N ARG A 216 3.60 -20.53 0.95
CA ARG A 216 3.22 -21.79 1.58
C ARG A 216 3.05 -21.56 3.08
N LYS A 217 2.24 -22.39 3.74
CA LYS A 217 2.18 -22.36 5.20
C LYS A 217 3.58 -22.71 5.71
N GLU A 218 4.22 -21.81 6.45
CA GLU A 218 5.37 -22.17 7.26
C GLU A 218 4.95 -23.31 8.20
N ILE A 219 5.50 -24.50 7.97
CA ILE A 219 5.57 -25.53 9.00
C ILE A 219 6.69 -25.06 9.92
N LEU A 220 6.36 -24.11 10.81
CA LEU A 220 7.20 -23.81 11.95
C LEU A 220 7.40 -25.12 12.71
N ILE A 221 8.65 -25.55 12.81
CA ILE A 221 9.05 -26.69 13.62
C ILE A 221 8.97 -26.22 15.08
N MET A 222 7.76 -26.25 15.63
CA MET A 222 7.49 -26.04 17.06
C MET A 222 7.46 -27.35 17.85
N ASP A 223 7.81 -28.46 17.20
CA ASP A 223 8.12 -29.74 17.86
C ASP A 223 9.60 -29.73 18.27
N ASN A 224 9.83 -29.56 19.57
CA ASN A 224 11.12 -29.65 20.29
C ASN A 224 12.13 -28.51 20.06
N HIS A 225 12.13 -27.52 20.96
CA HIS A 225 13.12 -27.48 22.05
C HIS A 225 12.70 -26.55 23.20
#